data_AF-A0A848ZNT5-F1
#
_entry.id   AF-A0A848ZNT5-F1
#
_cell.length_a   1.000
_cell.length_b   1.000
_cell.length_c   1.000
_cell.angle_alpha   90.00
_cell.angle_beta   90.00
_cell.angle_gamma   90.00
#
_symmetry.space_group_name_H-M   'P 1'
#
loop_
_entity.id
_entity.type
_entity.pdbx_description
1 polymer ?
#
loop_
_entity_poly.entity_id
_entity_poly.type
_entity_poly.pdbx_seq_one_letter_code
_entity_poly.pdbx_strand_id
1 'polypeptide(L)'
;THMICNHIGEEAFQEGIRDYYQRYFNGSASTQDLRMALERASGKELTQFFNQWLYQGGNIKLKGTWSYNSKNKMIQIELSQTQPAKYSFTMPLEIDILTNENNPMRREIIQLNKRKVKVSIPCDSEPENIFLDPETKLLAQWDISRK
;
A
#
# COMPACT_ATOMS: atom_id res chain seq x y z
N THR A 1 -11.41 -7.67 -1.32
CA THR A 1 -11.25 -7.69 -2.79
C THR A 1 -11.20 -6.28 -3.38
N HIS A 2 -10.66 -5.29 -2.66
CA HIS A 2 -10.52 -3.91 -3.18
C HIS A 2 -9.10 -3.63 -3.66
N MET A 3 -8.09 -4.18 -2.97
CA MET A 3 -6.68 -3.99 -3.30
C MET A 3 -6.26 -4.59 -4.66
N ILE A 4 -6.82 -5.74 -5.06
CA ILE A 4 -6.49 -6.32 -6.38
C ILE A 4 -7.08 -5.50 -7.51
N CYS A 5 -8.31 -4.99 -7.34
CA CYS A 5 -8.97 -4.09 -8.29
C CYS A 5 -8.14 -2.80 -8.47
N ASN A 6 -7.69 -2.19 -7.37
CA ASN A 6 -6.79 -1.02 -7.44
C ASN A 6 -5.44 -1.33 -8.10
N HIS A 7 -4.95 -2.57 -7.99
CA HIS A 7 -3.65 -2.96 -8.55
C HIS A 7 -3.69 -3.23 -10.07
N ILE A 8 -4.74 -3.89 -10.55
CA ILE A 8 -4.88 -4.27 -11.96
C ILE A 8 -5.78 -3.34 -12.78
N GLY A 9 -6.55 -2.48 -12.12
CA GLY A 9 -7.57 -1.63 -12.73
C GLY A 9 -8.95 -2.32 -12.72
N GLU A 10 -10.01 -1.51 -12.60
CA GLU A 10 -11.38 -2.01 -12.50
C GLU A 10 -11.84 -2.77 -13.75
N GLU A 11 -11.48 -2.28 -14.93
CA GLU A 11 -11.85 -2.88 -16.21
C GLU A 11 -11.24 -4.29 -16.36
N ALA A 12 -9.93 -4.42 -16.15
CA ALA A 12 -9.23 -5.71 -16.19
C ALA A 12 -9.72 -6.67 -15.08
N PHE A 13 -10.11 -6.13 -13.92
CA PHE A 13 -10.70 -6.93 -12.85
C PHE A 13 -12.07 -7.50 -13.26
N GLN A 14 -12.96 -6.67 -13.81
CA GLN A 14 -14.28 -7.13 -14.26
C GLN A 14 -14.16 -8.14 -15.41
N GLU A 15 -13.26 -7.91 -16.37
CA GLU A 15 -13.01 -8.83 -17.47
C GLU A 15 -12.49 -10.19 -16.98
N GLY A 16 -11.48 -10.20 -16.11
CA GLY A 16 -10.92 -11.44 -15.58
C GLY A 16 -11.89 -12.22 -14.69
N ILE A 17 -12.75 -11.53 -13.93
CA ILE A 17 -13.84 -12.17 -13.17
C ILE A 17 -14.87 -12.77 -14.12
N ARG A 18 -15.25 -12.06 -15.20
CA ARG A 18 -16.21 -12.58 -16.19
C ARG A 18 -15.67 -13.82 -16.90
N ASP A 19 -14.41 -13.82 -17.34
CA ASP A 19 -13.76 -14.98 -17.96
C ASP A 19 -13.67 -16.17 -17.00
N TYR A 20 -13.32 -15.91 -15.73
CA TYR A 20 -13.33 -16.93 -14.67
C TYR A 20 -14.73 -17.52 -14.46
N TYR A 21 -15.75 -16.68 -14.29
CA TYR A 21 -17.12 -17.16 -14.11
C TYR A 21 -17.62 -17.95 -15.32
N GLN A 22 -17.32 -17.53 -16.56
CA GLN A 22 -17.72 -18.27 -17.76
C GLN A 22 -17.07 -19.66 -17.84
N ARG A 23 -15.79 -19.78 -17.47
CA ARG A 23 -15.04 -21.04 -17.55
C ARG A 23 -15.39 -22.03 -16.46
N TYR A 24 -15.76 -21.55 -15.27
CA TYR A 24 -15.96 -22.39 -14.09
C TYR A 24 -17.38 -22.33 -13.52
N PHE A 25 -18.35 -21.81 -14.28
CA PHE A 25 -19.75 -21.64 -13.86
C PHE A 25 -20.39 -22.92 -13.27
N ASN A 26 -19.96 -24.11 -13.73
CA ASN A 26 -20.45 -25.42 -13.29
C ASN A 26 -19.34 -26.35 -12.76
N GLY A 27 -18.19 -25.81 -12.34
CA GLY A 27 -17.02 -26.61 -11.92
C GLY A 27 -16.41 -26.18 -10.59
N SER A 28 -15.51 -27.01 -10.05
CA SER A 28 -14.65 -26.62 -8.95
C SER A 28 -13.53 -25.73 -9.48
N ALA A 29 -13.48 -24.49 -9.00
CA ALA A 29 -12.41 -23.57 -9.33
C ALA A 29 -11.51 -23.35 -8.14
N SER A 30 -10.20 -23.37 -8.38
CA SER A 30 -9.20 -23.07 -7.36
C SER A 30 -8.83 -21.59 -7.39
N THR A 31 -8.24 -21.10 -6.30
CA THR A 31 -7.74 -19.72 -6.29
C THR A 31 -6.61 -19.47 -7.30
N GLN A 32 -5.96 -20.54 -7.77
CA GLN A 32 -4.97 -20.48 -8.83
C GLN A 32 -5.61 -20.22 -10.20
N ASP A 33 -6.79 -20.79 -10.47
CA ASP A 33 -7.56 -20.53 -11.68
C ASP A 33 -8.01 -19.06 -11.74
N LEU A 34 -8.44 -18.51 -10.59
CA LEU A 34 -8.78 -17.11 -10.45
C LEU A 34 -7.59 -16.19 -10.74
N ARG A 35 -6.41 -16.50 -10.17
CA ARG A 35 -5.18 -15.75 -10.44
C ARG A 35 -4.88 -15.72 -11.94
N MET A 36 -4.91 -16.88 -12.60
CA MET A 36 -4.60 -16.98 -14.03
C MET A 36 -5.59 -16.18 -14.91
N ALA A 37 -6.88 -16.18 -14.58
CA ALA A 37 -7.87 -15.37 -15.31
C ALA A 37 -7.58 -13.86 -15.18
N LEU A 38 -7.24 -13.39 -13.98
CA LEU A 38 -6.90 -11.99 -13.71
C LEU A 38 -5.55 -11.58 -14.32
N GLU A 39 -4.55 -12.47 -14.35
CA GLU A 39 -3.27 -12.22 -15.03
C GLU A 39 -3.46 -12.10 -16.55
N ARG A 40 -4.31 -12.94 -17.15
CA ARG A 40 -4.62 -12.84 -18.58
C ARG A 40 -5.32 -11.54 -18.95
N ALA A 41 -6.29 -11.12 -18.14
CA ALA A 41 -7.04 -9.88 -18.39
C ALA A 41 -6.18 -8.62 -18.15
N SER A 42 -5.29 -8.63 -17.16
CA SER A 42 -4.48 -7.45 -16.79
C SER A 42 -3.11 -7.38 -17.47
N GLY A 43 -2.60 -8.49 -18.01
CA GLY A 43 -1.25 -8.59 -18.54
C GLY A 43 -0.14 -8.47 -17.47
N LYS A 44 -0.48 -8.47 -16.19
CA LYS A 44 0.46 -8.32 -15.06
C LYS A 44 0.68 -9.67 -14.37
N GLU A 45 1.88 -9.90 -13.86
CA GLU A 45 2.17 -11.04 -12.99
C GLU A 45 1.59 -10.79 -11.59
N LEU A 46 0.65 -11.61 -11.16
CA LEU A 46 -0.05 -11.50 -9.87
C LEU A 46 0.40 -12.55 -8.86
N THR A 47 1.35 -13.42 -9.22
CA THR A 47 1.94 -14.42 -8.31
C THR A 47 2.42 -13.80 -7.00
N GLN A 48 3.17 -12.70 -7.08
CA GLN A 48 3.65 -12.01 -5.88
C GLN A 48 2.50 -11.37 -5.08
N PHE A 49 1.49 -10.81 -5.76
CA PHE A 49 0.32 -10.22 -5.11
C PHE A 49 -0.49 -11.28 -4.35
N PHE A 50 -0.82 -12.42 -4.98
CA PHE A 50 -1.54 -13.51 -4.34
C PHE A 50 -0.70 -14.12 -3.20
N ASN A 51 0.61 -14.32 -3.40
CA ASN A 51 1.48 -14.77 -2.33
C ASN A 51 1.46 -13.82 -1.12
N GLN A 52 1.47 -12.51 -1.37
CA GLN A 52 1.51 -11.50 -0.33
C GLN A 52 0.18 -11.30 0.40
N TRP A 53 -0.95 -11.36 -0.30
CA TRP A 53 -2.26 -10.98 0.26
C TRP A 53 -3.19 -12.17 0.53
N LEU A 54 -3.00 -13.28 -0.17
CA LEU A 54 -3.85 -14.47 -0.03
C LEU A 54 -3.14 -15.59 0.74
N TYR A 55 -1.87 -15.86 0.44
CA TYR A 55 -1.15 -16.99 1.04
C TYR A 55 -0.31 -16.61 2.26
N GLN A 56 0.17 -15.36 2.35
CA GLN A 56 0.83 -14.84 3.54
C GLN A 56 -0.23 -14.37 4.54
N GLY A 57 -0.61 -15.26 5.47
CA GLY A 57 -1.39 -14.88 6.64
C GLY A 57 -0.58 -13.95 7.55
N GLY A 58 -1.04 -12.72 7.74
CA GLY A 58 -0.44 -11.76 8.67
C GLY A 58 -0.99 -10.35 8.51
N ASN A 59 -1.21 -9.66 9.62
CA ASN A 59 -1.56 -8.24 9.61
C ASN A 59 -0.31 -7.39 9.36
N ILE A 60 -0.39 -6.42 8.47
CA ILE A 60 0.70 -5.45 8.27
C ILE A 60 0.81 -4.60 9.53
N LYS A 61 2.01 -4.53 10.13
CA LYS A 61 2.30 -3.71 11.30
C LYS A 61 3.42 -2.74 11.00
N LEU A 62 3.06 -1.49 10.72
CA LEU A 62 4.01 -0.42 10.45
C LEU A 62 4.20 0.42 11.70
N LYS A 63 5.46 0.66 12.08
CA LYS A 63 5.83 1.66 13.08
C LYS A 63 6.57 2.79 12.40
N GLY A 64 6.04 3.99 12.52
CA GLY A 64 6.55 5.20 11.91
C GLY A 64 7.01 6.21 12.95
N THR A 65 8.13 6.88 12.67
CA THR A 65 8.49 8.10 13.38
C THR A 65 8.78 9.20 12.39
N TRP A 66 8.33 10.42 12.67
CA TRP A 66 8.65 11.56 11.82
C TRP A 66 9.21 12.72 12.63
N SER A 67 10.05 13.52 11.99
CA SER A 67 10.63 14.74 12.56
C SER A 67 10.77 15.79 11.47
N TYR A 68 10.57 17.06 11.83
CA TYR A 68 10.80 18.18 10.93
C TYR A 68 12.15 18.84 11.24
N ASN A 69 12.94 19.08 10.20
CA ASN A 69 14.18 19.84 10.28
C ASN A 69 13.95 21.23 9.67
N SER A 70 13.77 22.24 10.53
CA SER A 70 13.53 23.63 10.13
C SER A 70 14.72 24.28 9.42
N LYS A 71 15.96 23.83 9.69
CA LYS A 71 17.16 24.37 9.01
C LYS A 71 17.22 23.95 7.55
N ASN A 72 16.83 22.70 7.28
CA ASN A 72 16.89 22.10 5.95
C ASN A 72 15.53 22.13 5.23
N LYS A 73 14.46 22.57 5.90
CA LYS A 73 13.08 22.55 5.39
C LYS A 73 12.68 21.17 4.85
N MET A 74 12.97 20.14 5.66
CA MET A 74 12.70 18.75 5.28
C MET A 74 12.02 18.01 6.42
N ILE A 75 11.01 17.22 6.07
CA ILE A 75 10.41 16.22 6.93
C ILE A 75 11.19 14.92 6.73
N GLN A 76 11.70 14.34 7.81
CA GLN A 76 12.27 13.01 7.82
C GLN A 76 11.25 12.04 8.39
N ILE A 77 10.88 11.03 7.60
CA ILE A 77 9.95 9.97 8.00
C ILE A 77 10.73 8.65 7.97
N GLU A 78 10.73 7.94 9.09
CA GLU A 78 11.27 6.60 9.21
C GLU A 78 10.13 5.62 9.43
N LEU A 79 9.94 4.68 8.50
CA LEU A 79 8.92 3.64 8.56
C LEU A 79 9.59 2.27 8.73
N SER A 80 9.08 1.48 9.66
CA SER A 80 9.58 0.14 9.98
C SER A 80 8.45 -0.89 10.05
N GLN A 81 8.54 -1.94 9.25
CA GLN A 81 7.67 -3.12 9.32
C GLN A 81 8.08 -3.99 10.52
N THR A 82 7.19 -4.14 11.49
CA THR A 82 7.45 -4.82 12.77
C THR A 82 6.95 -6.27 12.80
N GLN A 83 6.16 -6.71 11.82
CA GLN A 83 5.73 -8.11 11.73
C GLN A 83 6.91 -9.08 11.44
N PRO A 84 6.75 -10.40 11.68
CA PRO A 84 7.81 -11.40 11.48
C PRO A 84 8.47 -11.35 10.10
N ALA A 85 9.78 -11.65 10.02
CA ALA A 85 10.62 -11.63 8.81
C ALA A 85 9.96 -12.20 7.56
N LYS A 86 9.23 -13.30 7.74
CA LYS A 86 8.51 -14.05 6.72
C LYS A 86 7.44 -13.24 5.97
N TYR A 87 6.98 -12.11 6.52
CA TYR A 87 5.88 -11.29 6.00
C TYR A 87 6.36 -9.88 5.66
N SER A 88 7.32 -9.76 4.73
CA SER A 88 7.77 -8.46 4.20
C SER A 88 6.85 -8.04 3.06
N PHE A 89 6.17 -6.91 3.22
CA PHE A 89 5.23 -6.40 2.22
C PHE A 89 5.89 -5.33 1.37
N THR A 90 5.68 -5.40 0.05
CA THR A 90 6.01 -4.30 -0.86
C THR A 90 4.73 -3.61 -1.32
N MET A 91 4.61 -2.31 -1.08
CA MET A 91 3.42 -1.55 -1.47
C MET A 91 3.68 -0.04 -1.52
N PRO A 92 2.96 0.70 -2.38
CA PRO A 92 2.85 2.15 -2.23
C PRO A 92 2.05 2.49 -0.97
N LEU A 93 2.54 3.42 -0.17
CA LEU A 93 1.86 4.00 0.98
C LEU A 93 1.57 5.47 0.69
N GLU A 94 0.29 5.83 0.65
CA GLU A 94 -0.13 7.23 0.57
C GLU A 94 -0.01 7.88 1.96
N ILE A 95 0.55 9.08 2.01
CA ILE A 95 0.63 9.89 3.23
C ILE A 95 0.10 11.30 2.95
N ASP A 96 -0.65 11.85 3.89
CA ASP A 96 -1.14 13.23 3.82
C ASP A 96 -0.40 14.07 4.86
N ILE A 97 0.19 15.18 4.41
CA ILE A 97 0.96 16.12 5.22
C ILE A 97 0.13 17.38 5.40
N LEU A 98 -0.25 17.67 6.65
CA LEU A 98 -1.03 18.86 6.99
C LEU A 98 -0.10 20.01 7.42
N THR A 99 -0.17 21.14 6.73
CA THR A 99 0.60 22.36 7.03
C THR A 99 -0.33 23.53 7.28
N ASN A 100 0.02 24.41 8.23
CA ASN A 100 -0.87 25.50 8.70
C ASN A 100 -0.89 26.75 7.80
N GLU A 101 0.09 26.93 6.90
CA GLU A 101 0.17 28.13 6.07
C GLU A 101 0.26 27.77 4.58
N ASN A 102 -0.78 28.15 3.84
CA ASN A 102 -0.84 28.23 2.37
C ASN A 102 -0.70 26.95 1.53
N ASN A 103 -0.63 25.76 2.14
CA ASN A 103 -0.71 24.51 1.38
C ASN A 103 -1.68 23.53 2.05
N PRO A 104 -2.96 23.52 1.66
CA PRO A 104 -3.95 22.64 2.25
C PRO A 104 -3.59 21.20 1.86
N MET A 105 -3.21 20.39 2.85
CA MET A 105 -3.00 18.95 2.79
C MET A 105 -2.27 18.42 1.53
N ARG A 106 -0.96 18.17 1.64
CA ARG A 106 -0.15 17.61 0.55
C ARG A 106 -0.11 16.09 0.64
N ARG A 107 -0.55 15.41 -0.42
CA ARG A 107 -0.44 13.96 -0.57
C ARG A 107 0.90 13.56 -1.19
N GLU A 108 1.57 12.58 -0.59
CA GLU A 108 2.80 11.97 -1.09
C GLU A 108 2.67 10.45 -1.10
N ILE A 109 3.34 9.79 -2.05
CA ILE A 109 3.33 8.32 -2.16
C ILE A 109 4.72 7.78 -1.86
N ILE A 110 4.83 7.02 -0.78
CA ILE A 110 6.06 6.36 -0.36
C ILE A 110 6.05 4.91 -0.82
N GLN A 111 7.04 4.51 -1.61
CA GLN A 111 7.22 3.11 -1.98
C GLN A 111 7.89 2.33 -0.84
N LEU A 112 7.12 1.52 -0.11
CA LEU A 112 7.66 0.59 0.86
C LEU A 112 8.18 -0.64 0.13
N ASN A 113 9.48 -0.72 -0.09
CA ASN A 113 10.16 -1.86 -0.73
C ASN A 113 11.03 -2.68 0.24
N LYS A 114 11.22 -2.19 1.48
CA LYS A 114 12.08 -2.78 2.50
C LYS A 114 11.40 -2.74 3.87
N ARG A 115 11.93 -3.54 4.80
CA ARG A 115 11.51 -3.53 6.20
C ARG A 115 11.67 -2.18 6.87
N LYS A 116 12.74 -1.46 6.55
CA LYS A 116 13.00 -0.11 7.05
C LYS A 116 13.19 0.81 5.87
N VAL A 117 12.40 1.86 5.82
CA VAL A 117 12.47 2.88 4.78
C VAL A 117 12.60 4.23 5.47
N LYS A 118 13.55 5.04 5.00
CA LYS A 118 13.70 6.43 5.42
C LYS A 118 13.41 7.31 4.22
N VAL A 119 12.51 8.26 4.38
CA VAL A 119 12.10 9.19 3.33
C VAL A 119 12.30 10.61 3.84
N SER A 120 12.85 11.46 2.97
CA SER A 120 12.98 12.89 3.22
C SER A 120 12.07 13.62 2.24
N ILE A 121 11.15 14.43 2.75
CA ILE A 121 10.18 15.17 1.95
C ILE A 121 10.44 16.67 2.15
N PRO A 122 10.66 17.45 1.07
CA PRO A 122 10.83 18.89 1.19
C PRO A 122 9.52 19.53 1.64
N CYS A 123 9.59 20.31 2.72
CA CYS A 123 8.46 21.01 3.31
C CYS A 123 8.93 22.35 3.87
N ASP A 124 8.42 23.45 3.30
CA ASP A 124 8.85 24.80 3.67
C ASP A 124 8.42 25.21 5.09
N SER A 125 7.30 24.65 5.55
CA SER A 125 6.69 24.93 6.85
C SER A 125 6.67 23.69 7.72
N GLU A 126 6.66 23.88 9.03
CA GLU A 126 6.53 22.78 9.96
C GLU A 126 5.15 22.10 9.80
N PRO A 127 5.09 20.79 9.53
CA PRO A 127 3.83 20.08 9.45
C PRO A 127 3.20 19.98 10.85
N GLU A 128 1.91 20.26 10.92
CA GLU A 128 1.14 20.11 12.16
C GLU A 128 0.90 18.63 12.44
N ASN A 129 0.59 17.86 11.39
CA ASN A 129 0.38 16.43 11.50
C ASN A 129 0.70 15.69 10.19
N ILE A 130 0.99 14.39 10.31
CA ILE A 130 1.20 13.48 9.18
C ILE A 130 0.29 12.27 9.35
N PHE A 131 -0.59 12.05 8.37
CA PHE A 131 -1.49 10.91 8.34
C PHE A 131 -0.95 9.84 7.39
N LEU A 132 -0.88 8.59 7.87
CA LEU A 132 -0.53 7.44 7.04
C LEU A 132 -1.82 6.74 6.59
N ASP A 133 -1.95 6.48 5.28
CA ASP A 133 -3.12 5.85 4.65
C ASP A 133 -4.47 6.45 5.13
N PRO A 134 -4.73 7.73 4.82
CA PRO A 134 -5.93 8.44 5.28
C PRO A 134 -7.24 7.84 4.74
N GLU A 135 -7.19 7.05 3.67
CA GLU A 135 -8.34 6.38 3.07
C GLU A 135 -8.55 4.95 3.61
N THR A 136 -7.70 4.47 4.54
CA THR A 136 -7.72 3.08 5.06
C THR A 136 -7.80 2.03 3.94
N LYS A 137 -7.08 2.29 2.84
CA LYS A 137 -7.04 1.38 1.69
C LYS A 137 -6.34 0.07 2.04
N LEU A 138 -5.46 0.09 3.05
CA LEU A 138 -4.68 -1.04 3.50
C LEU A 138 -5.23 -1.59 4.83
N LEU A 139 -5.40 -2.91 4.88
CA LEU A 139 -5.64 -3.63 6.14
C LEU A 139 -4.32 -3.70 6.94
N ALA A 140 -3.95 -2.58 7.56
CA ALA A 140 -2.72 -2.44 8.31
C ALA A 140 -2.95 -1.75 9.66
N GLN A 141 -2.13 -2.10 10.65
CA GLN A 141 -1.97 -1.36 11.88
C GLN A 141 -0.74 -0.47 11.72
N TRP A 142 -0.93 0.84 11.86
CA TRP A 142 0.15 1.81 11.89
C TRP A 142 0.21 2.53 13.23
N ASP A 143 1.41 2.65 13.76
CA ASP A 143 1.73 3.43 14.94
C ASP A 143 2.72 4.51 14.50
N ILE A 144 2.22 5.74 14.32
CA ILE A 144 3.05 6.89 13.93
C ILE A 144 3.21 7.84 15.12
N SER A 145 4.45 8.19 15.44
CA SER A 145 4.77 9.15 16.50
C SER A 145 5.65 10.27 15.97
N ARG A 146 5.38 11.49 16.44
CA ARG A 146 6.28 12.63 16.23
C ARG A 146 7.48 12.49 17.18
N LYS A 147 8.69 12.67 16.64
CA LYS A 147 9.95 12.67 17.39
C LYS A 147 10.32 14.07 17.88
#